data_AF-A0A067H877-F1
#
_entry.id   AF-A0A067H877-F1
#
_cell.length_a   1.000
_cell.length_b   1.000
_cell.length_c   1.000
_cell.angle_alpha   90.00
_cell.angle_beta   90.00
_cell.angle_gamma   90.00
#
_symmetry.space_group_name_H-M   'P 1'
#
loop_
_entity.id
_entity.type
_entity.pdbx_description
1 polymer ?
#
loop_
_entity_poly.entity_id
_entity_poly.type
_entity_poly.pdbx_seq_one_letter_code
_entity_poly.pdbx_strand_id
1 'polypeptide(L)'
;WWKDLNFAGKLPFARDRVVESYFWIVGVYFEPEYSLARKLLAKIFSMTSIIDYIYDVYATPKELDLFTAAIDRWDMSCMDQLPEYMQIFYEALLDLYKEIEEELATKGWSYRVHYAKEEMKILVHGYHDESKWFHNNYVPTMEEYMRVSLVTSAYSMLTAASFLGMDSVVTKEAFDWVSEKPRIIRASTIIGRLVNDIKSHKFEQERGHPASAIECYMKEKEREGVSVTQQEVHEELYKKVGDAWKDINEECLMPTEVPRALLMRVLNLSRVIDIIYKEADDYTHVGQVMKDNIASVLIHPVAI
;
A
#
# COMPACT_ATOMS: atom_id res chain seq x y z
N TRP A 1 -2.20 19.80 -8.18
CA TRP A 1 -2.83 18.48 -8.17
C TRP A 1 -3.61 18.23 -6.88
N TRP A 2 -2.99 17.84 -5.75
CA TRP A 2 -3.75 17.50 -4.52
C TRP A 2 -4.66 18.62 -4.01
N LYS A 3 -4.15 19.85 -3.98
CA LYS A 3 -4.92 21.05 -3.64
C LYS A 3 -6.13 21.26 -4.56
N ASP A 4 -6.02 20.93 -5.85
CA ASP A 4 -7.07 21.14 -6.84
C ASP A 4 -8.20 20.11 -6.69
N LEU A 5 -7.86 18.89 -6.23
CA LEU A 5 -8.86 17.87 -5.86
C LEU A 5 -9.71 18.34 -4.66
N ASN A 6 -9.08 19.05 -3.73
CA ASN A 6 -9.69 19.59 -2.50
C ASN A 6 -10.35 18.51 -1.63
N PHE A 7 -9.72 17.33 -1.51
CA PHE A 7 -10.24 16.24 -0.68
C PHE A 7 -10.29 16.58 0.81
N ALA A 8 -9.41 17.45 1.31
CA ALA A 8 -9.52 17.93 2.70
C ALA A 8 -10.89 18.59 2.99
N GLY A 9 -11.50 19.25 1.99
CA GLY A 9 -12.85 19.82 2.11
C GLY A 9 -13.97 18.87 1.68
N LYS A 10 -13.74 18.05 0.63
CA LYS A 10 -14.78 17.18 0.05
C LYS A 10 -14.90 15.81 0.72
N LEU A 11 -13.82 15.30 1.30
CA LEU A 11 -13.70 13.97 1.93
C LEU A 11 -13.07 14.12 3.33
N PRO A 12 -13.72 14.87 4.25
CA PRO A 12 -13.11 15.25 5.54
C PRO A 12 -12.87 14.07 6.50
N PHE A 13 -13.38 12.88 6.19
CA PHE A 13 -13.12 11.65 6.94
C PHE A 13 -11.72 11.10 6.71
N ALA A 14 -11.10 11.41 5.56
CA ALA A 14 -9.77 10.92 5.22
C ALA A 14 -8.70 11.91 5.70
N ARG A 15 -7.57 11.38 6.18
CA ARG A 15 -6.47 12.24 6.65
C ARG A 15 -5.71 12.83 5.46
N ASP A 16 -5.37 14.11 5.55
CA ASP A 16 -4.52 14.77 4.56
C ASP A 16 -3.04 14.40 4.81
N ARG A 17 -2.47 13.56 3.93
CA ARG A 17 -1.13 12.96 4.07
C ARG A 17 -0.28 13.06 2.80
N VAL A 18 -0.57 13.99 1.90
CA VAL A 18 0.14 14.07 0.61
C VAL A 18 1.65 14.28 0.77
N VAL A 19 2.08 15.00 1.82
CA VAL A 19 3.51 15.27 2.06
C VAL A 19 4.22 14.02 2.57
N GLU A 20 3.61 13.33 3.53
CA GLU A 20 4.10 12.05 4.08
C GLU A 20 4.11 10.97 2.99
N SER A 21 3.07 10.91 2.16
CA SER A 21 3.01 10.03 0.99
C SER A 21 4.12 10.34 0.00
N TYR A 22 4.40 11.61 -0.28
CA TYR A 22 5.52 11.97 -1.15
C TYR A 22 6.88 11.61 -0.55
N PHE A 23 7.07 11.82 0.76
CA PHE A 23 8.28 11.39 1.47
C PHE A 23 8.48 9.87 1.37
N TRP A 24 7.40 9.09 1.51
CA TRP A 24 7.43 7.64 1.31
C TRP A 24 7.97 7.28 -0.08
N ILE A 25 7.45 7.94 -1.12
CA ILE A 25 7.81 7.68 -2.51
C ILE A 25 9.23 8.12 -2.85
N VAL A 26 9.72 9.22 -2.25
CA VAL A 26 11.14 9.63 -2.38
C VAL A 26 12.08 8.53 -1.87
N GLY A 27 11.69 7.82 -0.82
CA GLY A 27 12.45 6.67 -0.32
C GLY A 27 12.51 5.49 -1.31
N VAL A 28 11.53 5.34 -2.21
CA VAL A 28 11.52 4.29 -3.24
C VAL A 28 12.57 4.57 -4.33
N TYR A 29 12.70 5.83 -4.74
CA TYR A 29 13.78 6.33 -5.61
C TYR A 29 13.92 7.84 -5.49
N PHE A 30 15.13 8.31 -5.26
CA PHE A 30 15.45 9.73 -5.05
C PHE A 30 16.16 10.35 -6.26
N GLU A 31 16.66 9.53 -7.18
CA GLU A 31 17.49 9.96 -8.29
C GLU A 31 16.70 10.85 -9.27
N PRO A 32 17.29 11.91 -9.86
CA PRO A 32 16.58 12.87 -10.71
C PRO A 32 15.85 12.25 -11.91
N GLU A 33 16.42 11.22 -12.53
CA GLU A 33 15.86 10.52 -13.69
C GLU A 33 14.50 9.86 -13.41
N TYR A 34 14.23 9.52 -12.14
CA TYR A 34 12.95 8.93 -11.71
C TYR A 34 11.91 9.98 -11.31
N SER A 35 12.09 11.26 -11.69
CA SER A 35 11.12 12.32 -11.36
C SER A 35 9.70 12.03 -11.87
N LEU A 36 9.57 11.46 -13.07
CA LEU A 36 8.26 11.06 -13.60
C LEU A 36 7.67 9.93 -12.75
N ALA A 37 8.42 8.86 -12.53
CA ALA A 37 8.00 7.74 -11.68
C ALA A 37 7.55 8.22 -10.29
N ARG A 38 8.28 9.15 -9.66
CA ARG A 38 7.94 9.68 -8.33
C ARG A 38 6.61 10.39 -8.34
N LYS A 39 6.43 11.26 -9.34
CA LYS A 39 5.20 12.01 -9.50
C LYS A 39 4.00 11.07 -9.65
N LEU A 40 4.08 10.07 -10.52
CA LEU A 40 2.97 9.14 -10.76
C LEU A 40 2.69 8.26 -9.53
N LEU A 41 3.74 7.66 -8.94
CA LEU A 41 3.59 6.80 -7.78
C LEU A 41 3.05 7.56 -6.56
N ALA A 42 3.48 8.80 -6.32
CA ALA A 42 2.98 9.61 -5.21
C ALA A 42 1.48 9.94 -5.36
N LYS A 43 1.03 10.22 -6.59
CA LYS A 43 -0.40 10.42 -6.86
C LYS A 43 -1.20 9.14 -6.61
N ILE A 44 -0.74 7.99 -7.14
CA ILE A 44 -1.40 6.69 -6.95
C ILE A 44 -1.45 6.32 -5.47
N PHE A 45 -0.34 6.48 -4.74
CA PHE A 45 -0.29 6.17 -3.31
C PHE A 45 -1.23 7.07 -2.50
N SER A 46 -1.30 8.36 -2.83
CA SER A 46 -2.25 9.28 -2.18
C SER A 46 -3.70 8.86 -2.41
N MET A 47 -4.06 8.45 -3.64
CA MET A 47 -5.40 7.92 -3.92
C MET A 47 -5.68 6.60 -3.18
N THR A 48 -4.68 5.72 -3.11
CA THR A 48 -4.77 4.44 -2.38
C THR A 48 -5.07 4.67 -0.91
N SER A 49 -4.43 5.65 -0.28
CA SER A 49 -4.73 5.99 1.11
C SER A 49 -6.18 6.44 1.31
N ILE A 50 -6.76 7.18 0.35
CA ILE A 50 -8.18 7.55 0.44
C ILE A 50 -9.09 6.32 0.29
N ILE A 51 -8.75 5.37 -0.60
CA ILE A 51 -9.47 4.09 -0.72
C ILE A 51 -9.46 3.36 0.62
N ASP A 52 -8.29 3.24 1.25
CA ASP A 52 -8.13 2.64 2.58
C ASP A 52 -9.10 3.30 3.60
N TYR A 53 -9.14 4.63 3.69
CA TYR A 53 -10.11 5.35 4.54
C TYR A 53 -11.59 5.07 4.21
N ILE A 54 -11.93 4.89 2.93
CA ILE A 54 -13.29 4.54 2.51
C ILE A 54 -13.68 3.17 3.08
N TYR A 55 -12.81 2.16 2.97
CA TYR A 55 -13.06 0.80 3.47
C TYR A 55 -12.97 0.66 4.99
N ASP A 56 -12.05 1.40 5.61
CA ASP A 56 -11.65 1.20 6.99
C ASP A 56 -12.42 2.06 7.99
N VAL A 57 -12.91 3.24 7.57
CA VAL A 57 -13.49 4.25 8.50
C VAL A 57 -14.92 4.62 8.15
N TYR A 58 -15.24 4.84 6.87
CA TYR A 58 -16.38 5.68 6.52
C TYR A 58 -17.56 4.94 5.88
N ALA A 59 -17.31 4.10 4.89
CA ALA A 59 -18.39 3.54 4.09
C ALA A 59 -19.11 2.39 4.78
N THR A 60 -20.40 2.27 4.51
CA THR A 60 -21.21 1.13 4.95
C THR A 60 -20.93 -0.10 4.09
N PRO A 61 -21.21 -1.33 4.57
CA PRO A 61 -20.99 -2.56 3.79
C PRO A 61 -21.63 -2.53 2.40
N LYS A 62 -22.85 -1.99 2.29
CA LYS A 62 -23.56 -1.87 1.00
C LYS A 62 -22.89 -0.89 0.05
N GLU A 63 -22.38 0.23 0.56
CA GLU A 63 -21.61 1.18 -0.26
C GLU A 63 -20.29 0.57 -0.71
N LEU A 64 -19.64 -0.23 0.14
CA LEU A 64 -18.42 -0.96 -0.22
C LEU A 64 -18.65 -1.99 -1.32
N ASP A 65 -19.77 -2.72 -1.31
CA ASP A 65 -20.14 -3.61 -2.42
C ASP A 65 -20.25 -2.85 -3.76
N LEU A 66 -20.89 -1.67 -3.73
CA LEU A 66 -21.07 -0.82 -4.91
C LEU A 66 -19.73 -0.26 -5.39
N PHE A 67 -18.89 0.19 -4.46
CA PHE A 67 -17.58 0.76 -4.77
C PHE A 67 -16.62 -0.29 -5.34
N THR A 68 -16.54 -1.48 -4.75
CA THR A 68 -15.76 -2.60 -5.28
C THR A 68 -16.20 -2.94 -6.71
N ALA A 69 -17.52 -3.03 -6.96
CA ALA A 69 -18.06 -3.32 -8.29
C ALA A 69 -17.77 -2.21 -9.31
N ALA A 70 -17.75 -0.94 -8.89
CA ALA A 70 -17.35 0.18 -9.74
C ALA A 70 -15.86 0.11 -10.08
N ILE A 71 -14.98 -0.21 -9.12
CA ILE A 71 -13.55 -0.39 -9.36
C ILE A 71 -13.27 -1.54 -10.34
N ASP A 72 -14.00 -2.66 -10.23
CA ASP A 72 -13.88 -3.78 -11.17
C ASP A 72 -14.17 -3.38 -12.61
N ARG A 73 -15.25 -2.61 -12.79
CA ARG A 73 -15.68 -2.12 -14.10
C ARG A 73 -14.76 -1.03 -14.64
N TRP A 74 -14.19 -0.20 -13.76
CA TRP A 74 -13.31 0.91 -14.11
C TRP A 74 -13.91 1.85 -15.18
N ASP A 75 -15.19 2.19 -15.02
CA ASP A 75 -15.96 2.90 -16.05
C ASP A 75 -16.89 3.96 -15.42
N MET A 76 -16.96 5.12 -16.08
CA MET A 76 -17.72 6.28 -15.61
C MET A 76 -19.24 6.01 -15.50
N SER A 77 -19.77 5.05 -16.25
CA SER A 77 -21.18 4.64 -16.19
C SER A 77 -21.62 4.07 -14.84
N CYS A 78 -20.67 3.73 -13.96
CA CYS A 78 -20.97 3.22 -12.62
C CYS A 78 -21.16 4.32 -11.59
N MET A 79 -20.84 5.59 -11.92
CA MET A 79 -20.89 6.71 -10.98
C MET A 79 -22.28 6.91 -10.36
N ASP A 80 -23.35 6.85 -11.16
CA ASP A 80 -24.72 7.10 -10.68
C ASP A 80 -25.19 6.10 -9.61
N GLN A 81 -24.49 4.98 -9.45
CA GLN A 81 -24.78 3.96 -8.44
C GLN A 81 -24.08 4.23 -7.10
N LEU A 82 -23.07 5.11 -7.09
CA LEU A 82 -22.28 5.44 -5.90
C LEU A 82 -22.89 6.63 -5.15
N PRO A 83 -22.72 6.72 -3.82
CA PRO A 83 -23.04 7.93 -3.07
C PRO A 83 -22.14 9.10 -3.49
N GLU A 84 -22.60 10.34 -3.29
CA GLU A 84 -21.95 11.57 -3.80
C GLU A 84 -20.46 11.67 -3.45
N TYR A 85 -20.06 11.35 -2.22
CA TYR A 85 -18.65 11.41 -1.81
C TYR A 85 -17.77 10.38 -2.54
N MET A 86 -18.30 9.17 -2.80
CA MET A 86 -17.61 8.15 -3.59
C MET A 86 -17.55 8.53 -5.06
N GLN A 87 -18.57 9.21 -5.61
CA GLN A 87 -18.52 9.74 -6.97
C GLN A 87 -17.37 10.74 -7.12
N ILE A 88 -17.25 11.69 -6.19
CA ILE A 88 -16.15 12.67 -6.16
C ILE A 88 -14.78 11.98 -6.19
N PHE A 89 -14.62 10.94 -5.36
CA PHE A 89 -13.36 10.20 -5.31
C PHE A 89 -13.12 9.37 -6.58
N TYR A 90 -14.14 8.65 -7.03
CA TYR A 90 -14.05 7.72 -8.16
C TYR A 90 -13.77 8.45 -9.48
N GLU A 91 -14.42 9.59 -9.73
CA GLU A 91 -14.13 10.45 -10.88
C GLU A 91 -12.65 10.88 -10.87
N ALA A 92 -12.16 11.37 -9.74
CA ALA A 92 -10.76 11.76 -9.59
C ALA A 92 -9.77 10.59 -9.77
N LEU A 93 -10.14 9.37 -9.38
CA LEU A 93 -9.34 8.17 -9.61
C LEU A 93 -9.26 7.82 -11.10
N LEU A 94 -10.39 7.83 -11.80
CA LEU A 94 -10.45 7.57 -13.23
C LEU A 94 -9.68 8.62 -14.03
N ASP A 95 -9.85 9.89 -13.70
CA ASP A 95 -9.13 11.00 -14.32
C ASP A 95 -7.63 10.91 -14.09
N LEU A 96 -7.19 10.53 -12.88
CA LEU A 96 -5.77 10.31 -12.60
C LEU A 96 -5.18 9.23 -13.53
N TYR A 97 -5.82 8.07 -13.63
CA TYR A 97 -5.30 6.99 -14.46
C TYR A 97 -5.34 7.32 -15.95
N LYS A 98 -6.32 8.12 -16.39
CA LYS A 98 -6.37 8.67 -17.75
C LYS A 98 -5.21 9.65 -18.00
N GLU A 99 -4.95 10.58 -17.08
CA GLU A 99 -3.81 11.50 -17.15
C GLU A 99 -2.48 10.73 -17.27
N ILE A 100 -2.31 9.69 -16.45
CA ILE A 100 -1.12 8.82 -16.48
C ILE A 100 -1.01 8.12 -17.84
N GLU A 101 -2.11 7.57 -18.36
CA GLU A 101 -2.14 6.89 -19.65
C GLU A 101 -1.76 7.83 -20.81
N GLU A 102 -2.28 9.05 -20.83
CA GLU A 102 -1.93 10.10 -21.79
C GLU A 102 -0.45 10.50 -21.68
N GLU A 103 0.06 10.69 -20.47
CA GLU A 103 1.47 11.03 -20.24
C GLU A 103 2.41 9.91 -20.72
N LEU A 104 2.06 8.65 -20.45
CA LEU A 104 2.84 7.48 -20.88
C LEU A 104 2.68 7.14 -22.38
N ALA A 105 1.56 7.52 -23.00
CA ALA A 105 1.34 7.32 -24.44
C ALA A 105 2.38 8.07 -25.28
N THR A 106 2.86 9.24 -24.82
CA THR A 106 3.94 10.01 -25.49
C THR A 106 5.26 9.24 -25.61
N LYS A 107 5.43 8.18 -24.80
CA LYS A 107 6.60 7.30 -24.77
C LYS A 107 6.32 5.90 -25.31
N GLY A 108 5.09 5.62 -25.77
CA GLY A 108 4.65 4.29 -26.18
C GLY A 108 4.45 3.32 -25.01
N TRP A 109 4.22 3.82 -23.79
CA TRP A 109 4.14 3.02 -22.56
C TRP A 109 2.74 2.95 -21.95
N SER A 110 1.69 3.31 -22.69
CA SER A 110 0.30 3.30 -22.22
C SER A 110 -0.14 1.93 -21.68
N TYR A 111 0.35 0.83 -22.29
CA TYR A 111 0.05 -0.54 -21.84
C TYR A 111 0.42 -0.80 -20.37
N ARG A 112 1.41 -0.08 -19.82
CA ARG A 112 1.84 -0.23 -18.42
C ARG A 112 0.73 0.11 -17.43
N VAL A 113 -0.18 1.03 -17.81
CA VAL A 113 -1.29 1.46 -16.96
C VAL A 113 -2.28 0.32 -16.71
N HIS A 114 -2.44 -0.61 -17.66
CA HIS A 114 -3.31 -1.77 -17.46
C HIS A 114 -2.89 -2.59 -16.24
N TYR A 115 -1.59 -2.91 -16.10
CA TYR A 115 -1.08 -3.65 -14.95
C TYR A 115 -1.33 -2.92 -13.62
N ALA A 116 -1.14 -1.60 -13.59
CA ALA A 116 -1.42 -0.81 -12.39
C ALA A 116 -2.92 -0.75 -12.05
N LYS A 117 -3.83 -0.81 -13.04
CA LYS A 117 -5.28 -0.89 -12.82
C LYS A 117 -5.65 -2.26 -12.26
N GLU A 118 -5.13 -3.36 -12.81
CA GLU A 118 -5.43 -4.71 -12.32
C GLU A 118 -4.93 -4.93 -10.90
N GLU A 119 -3.73 -4.45 -10.56
CA GLU A 119 -3.22 -4.51 -9.19
C GLU A 119 -4.03 -3.66 -8.21
N MET A 120 -4.56 -2.51 -8.65
CA MET A 120 -5.47 -1.70 -7.83
C MET A 120 -6.78 -2.45 -7.56
N LYS A 121 -7.34 -3.14 -8.55
CA LYS A 121 -8.55 -3.97 -8.35
C LYS A 121 -8.29 -5.07 -7.34
N ILE A 122 -7.17 -5.80 -7.48
CA ILE A 122 -6.78 -6.85 -6.53
C ILE A 122 -6.68 -6.30 -5.10
N LEU A 123 -6.07 -5.12 -4.93
CA LEU A 123 -5.98 -4.44 -3.64
C LEU A 123 -7.37 -4.12 -3.07
N VAL A 124 -8.25 -3.54 -3.89
CA VAL A 124 -9.61 -3.18 -3.48
C VAL A 124 -10.45 -4.39 -3.08
N HIS A 125 -10.31 -5.53 -3.78
CA HIS A 125 -10.92 -6.80 -3.35
C HIS A 125 -10.42 -7.24 -1.97
N GLY A 126 -9.11 -7.11 -1.72
CA GLY A 126 -8.54 -7.39 -0.40
C GLY A 126 -9.15 -6.51 0.70
N TYR A 127 -9.25 -5.19 0.47
CA TYR A 127 -9.90 -4.29 1.43
C TYR A 127 -11.37 -4.62 1.65
N HIS A 128 -12.08 -5.05 0.59
CA HIS A 128 -13.46 -5.52 0.71
C HIS A 128 -13.57 -6.75 1.61
N ASP A 129 -12.66 -7.72 1.47
CA ASP A 129 -12.63 -8.90 2.31
C ASP A 129 -12.30 -8.58 3.78
N GLU A 130 -11.32 -7.70 4.04
CA GLU A 130 -11.04 -7.21 5.40
C GLU A 130 -12.23 -6.47 6.01
N SER A 131 -12.93 -5.65 5.23
CA SER A 131 -14.13 -4.96 5.71
C SER A 131 -15.22 -5.95 6.13
N LYS A 132 -15.36 -7.10 5.45
CA LYS A 132 -16.30 -8.15 5.87
C LYS A 132 -15.89 -8.75 7.21
N TRP A 133 -14.59 -8.94 7.45
CA TRP A 133 -14.12 -9.43 8.75
C TRP A 133 -14.47 -8.46 9.87
N PHE A 134 -14.23 -7.16 9.66
CA PHE A 134 -14.58 -6.11 10.61
C PHE A 134 -16.07 -6.12 10.94
N HIS A 135 -16.94 -6.00 9.93
CA HIS A 135 -18.38 -5.88 10.12
C HIS A 135 -19.05 -7.14 10.69
N ASN A 136 -18.45 -8.32 10.48
CA ASN A 136 -18.97 -9.58 11.03
C ASN A 136 -18.26 -9.99 12.34
N ASN A 137 -17.37 -9.16 12.89
CA ASN A 137 -16.54 -9.48 14.05
C ASN A 137 -15.82 -10.83 13.91
N TYR A 138 -15.34 -11.11 12.70
CA TYR A 138 -14.73 -12.39 12.35
C TYR A 138 -13.22 -12.31 12.52
N VAL A 139 -12.65 -13.28 13.24
CA VAL A 139 -11.20 -13.47 13.35
C VAL A 139 -10.80 -14.72 12.55
N PRO A 140 -10.16 -14.55 11.38
CA PRO A 140 -9.75 -15.64 10.48
C PRO A 140 -8.67 -16.54 11.11
N THR A 141 -8.30 -17.62 10.40
CA THR A 141 -7.05 -18.35 10.70
C THR A 141 -5.84 -17.51 10.30
N MET A 142 -4.64 -17.82 10.82
CA MET A 142 -3.43 -17.10 10.40
C MET A 142 -3.15 -17.28 8.90
N GLU A 143 -3.42 -18.47 8.35
CA GLU A 143 -3.31 -18.74 6.91
C GLU A 143 -4.26 -17.87 6.07
N GLU A 144 -5.54 -17.83 6.45
CA GLU A 144 -6.56 -17.02 5.77
C GLU A 144 -6.25 -15.53 5.89
N TYR A 145 -5.87 -15.08 7.09
CA TYR A 145 -5.44 -13.72 7.36
C TYR A 145 -4.32 -13.31 6.40
N MET A 146 -3.22 -14.05 6.39
CA MET A 146 -2.04 -13.70 5.59
C MET A 146 -2.33 -13.70 4.08
N ARG A 147 -3.24 -14.54 3.59
CA ARG A 147 -3.60 -14.55 2.17
C ARG A 147 -4.21 -13.21 1.72
N VAL A 148 -5.10 -12.63 2.52
CA VAL A 148 -5.74 -11.33 2.20
C VAL A 148 -4.83 -10.18 2.60
N SER A 149 -4.24 -10.26 3.79
CA SER A 149 -3.59 -9.14 4.43
C SER A 149 -2.23 -8.78 3.79
N LEU A 150 -1.60 -9.74 3.11
CA LEU A 150 -0.45 -9.45 2.24
C LEU A 150 -0.86 -8.62 1.01
N VAL A 151 -2.08 -8.79 0.50
CA VAL A 151 -2.60 -7.96 -0.59
C VAL A 151 -2.90 -6.55 -0.07
N THR A 152 -3.61 -6.43 1.06
CA THR A 152 -4.03 -5.15 1.65
C THR A 152 -2.89 -4.32 2.25
N SER A 153 -1.70 -4.89 2.39
CA SER A 153 -0.47 -4.12 2.59
C SER A 153 -0.20 -3.10 1.48
N ALA A 154 -0.88 -3.22 0.33
CA ALA A 154 -0.72 -2.42 -0.89
C ALA A 154 0.65 -2.52 -1.58
N TYR A 155 1.62 -3.23 -1.01
CA TYR A 155 3.01 -3.25 -1.49
C TYR A 155 3.18 -3.92 -2.86
N SER A 156 2.33 -4.89 -3.18
CA SER A 156 2.28 -5.48 -4.52
C SER A 156 1.82 -4.46 -5.57
N MET A 157 0.74 -3.73 -5.28
CA MET A 157 0.21 -2.67 -6.14
C MET A 157 1.21 -1.52 -6.27
N LEU A 158 1.81 -1.07 -5.17
CA LEU A 158 2.84 -0.03 -5.17
C LEU A 158 4.06 -0.45 -5.98
N THR A 159 4.45 -1.73 -5.95
CA THR A 159 5.54 -2.24 -6.79
C THR A 159 5.22 -2.06 -8.27
N ALA A 160 4.05 -2.50 -8.73
CA ALA A 160 3.62 -2.33 -10.11
C ALA A 160 3.51 -0.85 -10.51
N ALA A 161 2.87 -0.02 -9.66
CA ALA A 161 2.75 1.42 -9.88
C ALA A 161 4.12 2.11 -9.95
N SER A 162 5.11 1.62 -9.20
CA SER A 162 6.46 2.19 -9.17
C SER A 162 7.20 2.08 -10.52
N PHE A 163 6.80 1.12 -11.36
CA PHE A 163 7.43 0.87 -12.66
C PHE A 163 6.88 1.75 -13.79
N LEU A 164 5.69 2.34 -13.62
CA LEU A 164 4.98 3.07 -14.67
C LEU A 164 5.84 4.14 -15.35
N GLY A 165 6.44 5.02 -14.54
CA GLY A 165 7.25 6.15 -15.00
C GLY A 165 8.75 5.89 -15.06
N MET A 166 9.20 4.65 -14.82
CA MET A 166 10.61 4.29 -15.02
C MET A 166 10.93 4.22 -16.52
N ASP A 167 12.22 4.26 -16.86
CA ASP A 167 12.71 4.28 -18.24
C ASP A 167 12.45 2.97 -19.00
N SER A 168 13.15 2.77 -20.12
CA SER A 168 13.02 1.58 -20.95
C SER A 168 13.50 0.27 -20.30
N VAL A 169 14.06 0.31 -19.08
CA VAL A 169 14.40 -0.90 -18.31
C VAL A 169 13.16 -1.72 -17.95
N VAL A 170 11.99 -1.08 -17.88
CA VAL A 170 10.71 -1.75 -17.61
C VAL A 170 10.12 -2.28 -18.92
N THR A 171 10.01 -3.60 -19.01
CA THR A 171 9.38 -4.31 -20.12
C THR A 171 8.03 -4.90 -19.70
N LYS A 172 7.34 -5.55 -20.63
CA LYS A 172 6.10 -6.29 -20.32
C LYS A 172 6.38 -7.46 -19.37
N GLU A 173 7.47 -8.19 -19.61
CA GLU A 173 7.90 -9.32 -18.80
C GLU A 173 8.19 -8.91 -17.35
N ALA A 174 8.65 -7.66 -17.13
CA ALA A 174 8.80 -7.12 -15.78
C ALA A 174 7.46 -6.97 -15.03
N PHE A 175 6.38 -6.62 -15.73
CA PHE A 175 5.05 -6.55 -15.13
C PHE A 175 4.41 -7.93 -14.96
N ASP A 176 4.64 -8.85 -15.89
CA ASP A 176 4.22 -10.24 -15.75
C ASP A 176 4.91 -10.87 -14.52
N TRP A 177 6.22 -10.63 -14.35
CA TRP A 177 6.98 -11.01 -13.16
C TRP A 177 6.38 -10.41 -11.87
N VAL A 178 6.01 -9.13 -11.83
CA VAL A 178 5.33 -8.55 -10.65
C VAL A 178 4.00 -9.26 -10.36
N SER A 179 3.25 -9.61 -11.40
CA SER A 179 1.92 -10.23 -11.29
C SER A 179 2.00 -11.66 -10.73
N GLU A 180 3.11 -12.36 -10.96
CA GLU A 180 3.39 -13.69 -10.40
C GLU A 180 3.71 -13.69 -8.89
N LYS A 181 3.82 -12.51 -8.27
CA LYS A 181 4.13 -12.33 -6.83
C LYS A 181 5.41 -13.10 -6.39
N PRO A 182 6.56 -12.84 -7.04
CA PRO A 182 7.83 -13.48 -6.75
C PRO A 182 8.24 -13.30 -5.29
N ARG A 183 9.14 -14.16 -4.82
CA ARG A 183 9.55 -14.25 -3.42
C ARG A 183 9.96 -12.91 -2.83
N ILE A 184 10.69 -12.06 -3.56
CA ILE A 184 11.06 -10.72 -3.09
C ILE A 184 9.85 -9.79 -2.84
N ILE A 185 8.83 -9.83 -3.70
CA ILE A 185 7.60 -9.04 -3.54
C ILE A 185 6.78 -9.57 -2.38
N ARG A 186 6.65 -10.90 -2.28
CA ARG A 186 5.98 -11.55 -1.14
C ARG A 186 6.66 -11.19 0.17
N ALA A 187 7.99 -11.25 0.24
CA ALA A 187 8.75 -10.83 1.41
C ALA A 187 8.53 -9.36 1.76
N SER A 188 8.52 -8.47 0.76
CA SER A 188 8.22 -7.05 0.94
C SER A 188 6.81 -6.82 1.51
N THR A 189 5.79 -7.54 1.02
CA THR A 189 4.42 -7.49 1.58
C THR A 189 4.34 -8.04 3.01
N ILE A 190 5.11 -9.08 3.35
CA ILE A 190 5.18 -9.62 4.73
C ILE A 190 5.74 -8.57 5.68
N ILE A 191 6.84 -7.90 5.29
CA ILE A 191 7.44 -6.84 6.09
C ILE A 191 6.43 -5.71 6.27
N GLY A 192 5.83 -5.21 5.18
CA GLY A 192 4.83 -4.14 5.23
C GLY A 192 3.66 -4.46 6.16
N ARG A 193 3.05 -5.65 6.00
CA ARG A 193 1.90 -6.09 6.79
C ARG A 193 2.23 -6.28 8.26
N LEU A 194 3.24 -7.09 8.58
CA LEU A 194 3.52 -7.46 9.96
C LEU A 194 4.08 -6.29 10.77
N VAL A 195 4.90 -5.42 10.16
CA VAL A 195 5.37 -4.20 10.83
C VAL A 195 4.19 -3.26 11.11
N ASN A 196 3.27 -3.08 10.16
CA ASN A 196 2.05 -2.30 10.41
C ASN A 196 1.25 -2.89 11.57
N ASP A 197 0.90 -4.19 11.52
CA ASP A 197 0.14 -4.87 12.57
C ASP A 197 0.73 -4.65 13.97
N ILE A 198 2.04 -4.87 14.12
CA ILE A 198 2.70 -4.72 15.43
C ILE A 198 2.63 -3.29 15.94
N LYS A 199 2.77 -2.30 15.05
CA LYS A 199 2.93 -0.89 15.40
C LYS A 199 1.61 -0.14 15.52
N SER A 200 0.57 -0.57 14.80
CA SER A 200 -0.78 -0.03 14.88
C SER A 200 -1.68 -0.81 15.84
N HIS A 201 -1.27 -1.99 16.31
CA HIS A 201 -2.09 -2.93 17.09
C HIS A 201 -3.00 -2.26 18.13
N LYS A 202 -2.42 -1.47 19.04
CA LYS A 202 -3.18 -0.82 20.12
C LYS A 202 -4.24 0.14 19.56
N PHE A 203 -3.88 0.93 18.55
CA PHE A 203 -4.77 1.89 17.92
C PHE A 203 -5.94 1.18 17.22
N GLU A 204 -5.67 0.08 16.52
CA GLU A 204 -6.74 -0.69 15.84
C GLU A 204 -7.67 -1.41 16.84
N GLN A 205 -7.13 -1.92 17.96
CA GLN A 205 -7.95 -2.48 19.03
C GLN A 205 -8.88 -1.43 19.67
N GLU A 206 -8.41 -0.19 19.86
CA GLU A 206 -9.24 0.91 20.38
C GLU A 206 -10.39 1.28 19.42
N ARG A 207 -10.23 1.00 18.13
CA ARG A 207 -11.26 1.16 17.09
C ARG A 207 -12.17 -0.05 16.94
N GLY A 208 -11.90 -1.14 17.66
CA GLY A 208 -12.69 -2.36 17.63
C GLY A 208 -12.37 -3.29 16.46
N HIS A 209 -11.18 -3.19 15.85
CA HIS A 209 -10.78 -4.15 14.82
C HIS A 209 -10.64 -5.55 15.41
N PRO A 210 -11.35 -6.55 14.86
CA PRO A 210 -11.38 -7.89 15.46
C PRO A 210 -10.14 -8.72 15.14
N ALA A 211 -9.41 -8.37 14.07
CA ALA A 211 -8.34 -9.20 13.54
C ALA A 211 -7.13 -8.37 13.10
N SER A 212 -5.97 -8.71 13.65
CA SER A 212 -4.64 -8.43 13.10
C SER A 212 -3.84 -9.74 13.08
N ALA A 213 -2.59 -9.71 12.61
CA ALA A 213 -1.67 -10.84 12.75
C ALA A 213 -1.54 -11.31 14.20
N ILE A 214 -1.68 -10.42 15.18
CA ILE A 214 -1.54 -10.72 16.61
C ILE A 214 -2.74 -11.54 17.08
N GLU A 215 -3.97 -11.06 16.86
CA GLU A 215 -5.20 -11.77 17.22
C GLU A 215 -5.29 -13.13 16.53
N CYS A 216 -4.97 -13.18 15.23
CA CYS A 216 -5.03 -14.41 14.46
C CYS A 216 -4.02 -15.45 14.98
N TYR A 217 -2.79 -15.03 15.31
CA TYR A 217 -1.76 -15.91 15.85
C TYR A 217 -2.10 -16.38 17.27
N MET A 218 -2.56 -15.48 18.16
CA MET A 218 -2.97 -15.85 19.52
C MET A 218 -4.11 -16.87 19.49
N LYS A 219 -5.12 -16.66 18.64
CA LYS A 219 -6.27 -17.57 18.47
C LYS A 219 -5.85 -18.91 17.88
N GLU A 220 -4.86 -18.94 16.99
CA GLU A 220 -4.28 -20.18 16.48
C GLU A 220 -3.59 -20.98 17.60
N LYS A 221 -2.78 -20.32 18.43
CA LYS A 221 -2.13 -20.96 19.59
C LYS A 221 -3.11 -21.45 20.65
N GLU A 222 -4.17 -20.70 20.90
CA GLU A 222 -5.25 -21.13 21.78
C GLU A 222 -5.90 -22.44 21.26
N ARG A 223 -6.16 -22.55 19.95
CA ARG A 223 -6.68 -23.78 19.33
C ARG A 223 -5.72 -24.96 19.44
N GLU A 224 -4.42 -24.71 19.44
CA GLU A 224 -3.37 -25.71 19.67
C GLU A 224 -3.21 -26.07 21.17
N GLY A 225 -3.92 -25.39 22.08
CA GLY A 225 -3.79 -25.59 23.53
C GLY A 225 -2.54 -24.95 24.13
N VAL A 226 -1.93 -23.98 23.43
CA VAL A 226 -0.73 -23.26 23.86
C VAL A 226 -1.10 -21.85 24.28
N SER A 227 -0.81 -21.49 25.53
CA SER A 227 -0.94 -20.11 25.99
C SER A 227 0.29 -19.32 25.55
N VAL A 228 0.08 -18.19 24.89
CA VAL A 228 1.13 -17.24 24.50
C VAL A 228 0.78 -15.84 25.00
N THR A 229 1.79 -15.11 25.43
CA THR A 229 1.69 -13.69 25.75
C THR A 229 1.78 -12.86 24.47
N GLN A 230 1.25 -11.63 24.51
CA GLN A 230 1.37 -10.71 23.38
C GLN A 230 2.84 -10.43 23.02
N GLN A 231 3.73 -10.37 24.02
CA GLN A 231 5.17 -10.17 23.77
C GLN A 231 5.77 -11.35 22.98
N GLU A 232 5.46 -12.59 23.35
CA GLU A 232 5.92 -13.77 22.60
C GLU A 232 5.40 -13.75 21.16
N VAL A 233 4.16 -13.33 20.94
CA VAL A 233 3.61 -13.17 19.58
C VAL A 233 4.35 -12.09 18.80
N HIS A 234 4.62 -10.93 19.40
CA HIS A 234 5.42 -9.89 18.75
C HIS A 234 6.82 -10.41 18.35
N GLU A 235 7.48 -11.15 19.24
CA GLU A 235 8.80 -11.76 18.96
C GLU A 235 8.72 -12.75 17.78
N GLU A 236 7.68 -13.60 17.72
CA GLU A 236 7.47 -14.53 16.61
C GLU A 236 7.16 -13.81 15.28
N LEU A 237 6.36 -12.74 15.31
CA LEU A 237 6.09 -11.95 14.11
C LEU A 237 7.35 -11.20 13.64
N TYR A 238 8.17 -10.68 14.54
CA TYR A 238 9.45 -10.07 14.18
C TYR A 238 10.46 -11.09 13.63
N LYS A 239 10.43 -12.35 14.07
CA LYS A 239 11.23 -13.42 13.43
C LYS A 239 10.82 -13.60 11.97
N LYS A 240 9.51 -13.62 11.67
CA LYS A 240 9.00 -13.70 10.29
C LYS A 240 9.40 -12.49 9.45
N VAL A 241 9.38 -11.28 10.02
CA VAL A 241 9.91 -10.07 9.36
C VAL A 241 11.41 -10.21 9.08
N GLY A 242 12.19 -10.72 10.04
CA GLY A 242 13.61 -10.99 9.86
C GLY A 242 13.92 -12.01 8.77
N ASP A 243 13.10 -13.06 8.64
CA ASP A 243 13.23 -14.05 7.57
C ASP A 243 12.85 -13.46 6.21
N ALA A 244 11.81 -12.64 6.13
CA ALA A 244 11.46 -11.91 4.92
C ALA A 244 12.59 -10.95 4.47
N TRP A 245 13.30 -10.31 5.40
CA TRP A 245 14.51 -9.54 5.06
C TRP A 245 15.63 -10.40 4.46
N LYS A 246 15.82 -11.64 4.96
CA LYS A 246 16.79 -12.58 4.38
C LYS A 246 16.38 -12.99 2.97
N ASP A 247 15.09 -13.23 2.74
CA ASP A 247 14.56 -13.52 1.40
C ASP A 247 14.86 -12.39 0.42
N ILE A 248 14.61 -11.13 0.80
CA ILE A 248 14.94 -9.98 -0.05
C ILE A 248 16.45 -9.92 -0.35
N ASN A 249 17.29 -10.18 0.65
CA ASN A 249 18.74 -10.15 0.46
C ASN A 249 19.21 -11.24 -0.53
N GLU A 250 18.64 -12.43 -0.45
CA GLU A 250 18.97 -13.56 -1.34
C GLU A 250 18.53 -13.28 -2.78
N GLU A 251 17.32 -12.77 -2.98
CA GLU A 251 16.78 -12.44 -4.30
C GLU A 251 17.52 -11.27 -4.97
N CYS A 252 18.26 -10.48 -4.19
CA CYS A 252 19.15 -9.43 -4.69
C CYS A 252 20.55 -9.92 -5.10
N LEU A 253 20.89 -11.20 -4.91
CA LEU A 253 22.17 -11.78 -5.32
C LEU A 253 22.21 -12.07 -6.83
N MET A 254 23.40 -12.01 -7.42
CA MET A 254 23.59 -12.30 -8.85
C MET A 254 23.68 -13.81 -9.12
N PRO A 255 23.15 -14.30 -10.25
CA PRO A 255 22.38 -13.57 -11.27
C PRO A 255 20.94 -13.28 -10.82
N THR A 256 20.41 -12.11 -11.19
CA THR A 256 19.03 -11.71 -10.89
C THR A 256 18.09 -12.03 -12.04
N GLU A 257 16.84 -12.38 -11.72
CA GLU A 257 15.79 -12.69 -12.72
C GLU A 257 15.35 -11.47 -13.54
N VAL A 258 15.28 -10.31 -12.88
CA VAL A 258 14.95 -9.02 -13.49
C VAL A 258 16.09 -8.00 -13.28
N PRO A 259 16.14 -6.91 -14.05
CA PRO A 259 17.13 -5.86 -13.84
C PRO A 259 17.13 -5.34 -12.39
N ARG A 260 18.33 -5.15 -11.84
CA ARG A 260 18.53 -4.68 -10.45
C ARG A 260 17.74 -3.40 -10.12
N ALA A 261 17.58 -2.50 -11.09
CA ALA A 261 16.81 -1.26 -10.91
C ALA A 261 15.35 -1.53 -10.48
N LEU A 262 14.77 -2.66 -10.89
CA LEU A 262 13.42 -3.08 -10.50
C LEU A 262 13.39 -3.68 -9.11
N LEU A 263 14.34 -4.57 -8.78
CA LEU A 263 14.50 -5.13 -7.43
C LEU A 263 14.70 -4.03 -6.38
N MET A 264 15.44 -2.98 -6.73
CA MET A 264 15.66 -1.83 -5.85
C MET A 264 14.35 -1.13 -5.45
N ARG A 265 13.29 -1.19 -6.26
CA ARG A 265 11.98 -0.61 -5.92
C ARG A 265 11.33 -1.38 -4.80
N VAL A 266 11.33 -2.72 -4.93
CA VAL A 266 10.77 -3.64 -3.93
C VAL A 266 11.52 -3.54 -2.62
N LEU A 267 12.86 -3.54 -2.68
CA LEU A 267 13.73 -3.37 -1.51
C LEU A 267 13.51 -2.02 -0.83
N ASN A 268 13.43 -0.92 -1.59
CA ASN A 268 13.26 0.39 -1.00
C ASN A 268 11.87 0.59 -0.41
N LEU A 269 10.81 -0.01 -0.96
CA LEU A 269 9.51 -0.08 -0.29
C LEU A 269 9.64 -0.72 1.10
N SER A 270 10.36 -1.84 1.23
CA SER A 270 10.62 -2.48 2.53
C SER A 270 11.45 -1.63 3.48
N ARG A 271 12.39 -0.83 2.97
CA ARG A 271 13.18 0.09 3.80
C ARG A 271 12.36 1.26 4.32
N VAL A 272 11.44 1.78 3.52
CA VAL A 272 10.65 2.96 3.90
C VAL A 272 9.69 2.63 5.04
N ILE A 273 9.04 1.45 5.02
CA ILE A 273 8.20 1.02 6.15
C ILE A 273 9.04 0.87 7.42
N ASP A 274 10.24 0.30 7.34
CA ASP A 274 11.12 0.14 8.51
C ASP A 274 11.53 1.49 9.13
N ILE A 275 11.65 2.54 8.30
CA ILE A 275 11.93 3.90 8.76
C ILE A 275 10.68 4.56 9.37
N ILE A 276 9.57 4.56 8.64
CA ILE A 276 8.35 5.27 9.04
C ILE A 276 7.67 4.59 10.24
N TYR A 277 7.79 3.27 10.34
CA TYR A 277 7.17 2.49 11.42
C TYR A 277 8.16 2.08 12.50
N LYS A 278 9.36 2.67 12.52
CA LYS A 278 10.45 2.26 13.42
C LYS A 278 10.02 2.24 14.89
N GLU A 279 9.42 3.34 15.34
CA GLU A 279 8.96 3.50 16.72
C GLU A 279 7.45 3.28 16.83
N ALA A 280 6.66 3.93 15.98
CA ALA A 280 5.20 3.87 15.91
C ALA A 280 4.71 4.08 14.47
N ASP A 281 3.39 4.05 14.22
CA ASP A 281 2.81 4.45 12.93
C ASP A 281 2.88 5.98 12.74
N ASP A 282 4.01 6.47 12.23
CA ASP A 282 4.25 7.89 11.97
C ASP A 282 3.56 8.38 10.67
N TYR A 283 2.96 7.49 9.88
CA TYR A 283 2.15 7.90 8.73
C TYR A 283 0.79 8.42 9.20
N THR A 284 0.13 7.65 10.06
CA THR A 284 -1.14 8.05 10.66
C THR A 284 -0.94 9.16 11.69
N HIS A 285 0.02 8.98 12.59
CA HIS A 285 0.27 9.85 13.74
C HIS A 285 1.57 10.64 13.55
N VAL A 286 1.53 11.64 12.68
CA VAL A 286 2.72 12.42 12.28
C VAL A 286 3.36 13.14 13.47
N GLY A 287 4.37 12.49 14.06
CA GLY A 287 5.17 12.98 15.18
C GLY A 287 6.30 13.91 14.75
N GLN A 288 7.14 14.30 15.72
CA GLN A 288 8.28 15.17 15.46
C GLN A 288 9.32 14.50 14.56
N VAL A 289 9.55 13.20 14.73
CA VAL A 289 10.55 12.44 13.94
C VAL A 289 10.21 12.50 12.45
N MET A 290 8.96 12.24 12.07
CA MET A 290 8.53 12.32 10.67
C MET A 290 8.64 13.74 10.11
N LYS A 291 8.27 14.76 10.90
CA LYS A 291 8.42 16.17 10.49
C LYS A 291 9.87 16.56 10.26
N ASP A 292 10.77 16.13 11.13
CA ASP A 292 12.22 16.39 11.02
C ASP A 292 12.82 15.69 9.80
N ASN A 293 12.42 14.43 9.56
CA ASN A 293 12.82 13.68 8.37
C ASN A 293 12.33 14.37 7.08
N ILE A 294 11.06 14.78 7.03
CA ILE A 294 10.52 15.54 5.90
C ILE A 294 11.28 16.86 5.71
N ALA A 295 11.51 17.60 6.80
CA ALA A 295 12.19 18.88 6.74
C ALA A 295 13.63 18.74 6.23
N SER A 296 14.37 17.74 6.71
CA SER A 296 15.75 17.48 6.28
C SER A 296 15.86 17.05 4.81
N VAL A 297 14.87 16.32 4.28
CA VAL A 297 14.90 15.81 2.90
C VAL A 297 14.30 16.79 1.89
N LEU A 298 13.26 17.54 2.27
CA LEU A 298 12.41 18.29 1.34
C LEU A 298 12.39 19.81 1.56
N ILE A 299 12.91 20.32 2.67
CA ILE A 299 12.81 21.75 3.03
C ILE A 299 14.19 22.38 3.21
N HIS A 300 15.07 21.75 3.97
CA HIS A 300 16.35 22.31 4.39
C HIS A 300 17.49 21.81 3.50
N PRO A 301 18.08 22.67 2.65
CA PRO A 301 19.25 22.27 1.88
C PRO A 301 20.46 22.07 2.82
N VAL A 302 21.36 21.17 2.43
CA VAL A 302 22.66 21.03 3.10
C VAL A 302 23.46 22.31 2.88
N ALA A 303 23.98 22.91 3.95
CA ALA A 303 24.84 24.09 3.85
C ALA A 303 26.09 23.76 3.03
N ILE A 304 26.43 24.65 2.10
CA ILE A 304 27.59 24.54 1.19
C ILE A 304 28.75 25.34 1.77
#